data_AF-A0A1T4R0W4-F1
#
_entry.id   AF-A0A1T4R0W4-F1
#
_cell.length_a   1.000
_cell.length_b   1.000
_cell.length_c   1.000
_cell.angle_alpha   90.00
_cell.angle_beta   90.00
_cell.angle_gamma   90.00
#
_symmetry.space_group_name_H-M   'P 1'
#
loop_
_entity.id
_entity.type
_entity.pdbx_description
1 polymer ?
#
loop_
_entity_poly.entity_id
_entity_poly.type
_entity_poly.pdbx_seq_one_letter_code
_entity_poly.pdbx_strand_id
1 'polypeptide(L)'
;MCYKIEGIVKSLASDGSFTVRGVDGYYLERGEKAYNVFWENGNAVLKEISEGFKFPTDWRQWEYQMLLAAKSGQMKVELELELGNPNETDVTKKTFSLQKISLA
;
A
#
# COMPACT_ATOMS: atom_id res chain seq x y z
N MET A 1 -8.76 -11.77 1.93
CA MET A 1 -8.79 -11.52 0.46
C MET A 1 -7.53 -10.74 0.11
N CYS A 2 -6.76 -11.16 -0.90
CA CYS A 2 -5.46 -10.57 -1.23
C CYS A 2 -5.56 -9.57 -2.39
N TYR A 3 -5.01 -8.38 -2.18
CA TYR A 3 -4.92 -7.30 -3.15
C TYR A 3 -3.47 -7.06 -3.52
N LYS A 4 -3.22 -6.70 -4.78
CA LYS A 4 -1.90 -6.30 -5.26
C LYS A 4 -1.88 -4.86 -5.69
N ILE A 5 -0.77 -4.18 -5.40
CA ILE A 5 -0.45 -2.87 -5.94
C ILE A 5 1.04 -2.76 -6.26
N GLU A 6 1.37 -2.24 -7.43
CA GLU A 6 2.71 -1.76 -7.76
C GLU A 6 2.77 -0.23 -7.61
N GLY A 7 3.77 0.29 -6.91
CA GLY A 7 3.90 1.74 -6.71
C GLY A 7 5.26 2.21 -6.24
N ILE A 8 5.40 3.52 -6.07
CA ILE A 8 6.57 4.19 -5.49
C ILE A 8 6.21 4.71 -4.11
N VAL A 9 7.07 4.43 -3.12
CA VAL A 9 6.90 4.92 -1.75
C VAL A 9 7.05 6.45 -1.71
N LYS A 10 6.03 7.15 -1.22
CA LYS A 10 6.00 8.63 -1.12
C LYS A 10 6.31 9.12 0.28
N SER A 11 5.69 8.53 1.29
CA SER A 11 5.97 8.80 2.69
C SER A 11 6.28 7.51 3.42
N LEU A 12 7.11 7.60 4.46
CA LEU A 12 7.43 6.52 5.40
C LEU A 12 7.74 7.20 6.74
N ALA A 13 7.00 6.85 7.76
CA ALA A 13 7.11 7.35 9.12
C ALA A 13 7.80 6.31 10.02
N SER A 14 8.33 6.79 11.15
CA SER A 14 9.09 5.96 12.10
C SER A 14 8.23 4.89 12.81
N ASP A 15 6.91 5.05 12.80
CA ASP A 15 5.95 4.08 13.33
C ASP A 15 5.62 2.96 12.31
N GLY A 16 6.27 2.97 11.14
CA GLY A 16 6.03 2.02 10.06
C GLY A 16 4.84 2.37 9.17
N SER A 17 4.21 3.53 9.36
CA SER A 17 3.16 4.02 8.46
C SER A 17 3.76 4.60 7.19
N PHE A 18 3.23 4.26 6.02
CA PHE A 18 3.78 4.69 4.73
C PHE A 18 2.70 4.85 3.66
N THR A 19 2.99 5.60 2.60
CA THR A 19 2.10 5.73 1.45
C THR A 19 2.82 5.33 0.18
N VAL A 20 2.10 4.76 -0.77
CA VAL A 20 2.60 4.56 -2.13
C VAL A 20 1.74 5.30 -3.13
N ARG A 21 2.36 5.73 -4.22
CA ARG A 21 1.67 6.15 -5.44
C ARG A 21 1.78 5.02 -6.44
N GLY A 22 0.65 4.53 -6.94
CA GLY A 22 0.62 3.51 -7.96
C GLY A 22 1.38 3.94 -9.22
N VAL A 23 1.89 2.97 -9.96
CA VAL A 23 2.53 3.15 -11.28
C VAL A 23 1.79 2.30 -12.34
N ASP A 24 2.12 2.42 -13.62
CA ASP A 24 1.72 1.52 -14.72
C ASP A 24 0.46 0.64 -14.51
N GLY A 25 -0.73 1.21 -14.71
CA GLY A 25 -2.00 0.48 -14.54
C GLY A 25 -2.50 0.34 -13.10
N TYR A 26 -1.73 0.82 -12.13
CA TYR A 26 -2.09 0.95 -10.70
C TYR A 26 -2.41 2.40 -10.29
N TYR A 27 -2.54 3.33 -11.24
CA TYR A 27 -2.77 4.75 -11.02
C TYR A 27 -3.88 5.29 -11.90
N LEU A 28 -4.80 6.07 -11.33
CA LEU A 28 -5.87 6.75 -12.05
C LEU A 28 -6.03 8.19 -11.56
N GLU A 29 -6.09 9.13 -12.50
CA GLU A 29 -6.51 10.51 -12.23
C GLU A 29 -7.97 10.69 -12.63
N ARG A 30 -8.78 11.28 -11.75
CA ARG A 30 -10.16 11.63 -12.05
C ARG A 30 -10.46 13.03 -11.50
N GLY A 31 -10.47 14.01 -12.39
CA GLY A 31 -10.54 15.42 -12.01
C GLY A 31 -9.25 15.86 -11.30
N GLU A 32 -9.37 16.54 -10.17
CA GLU A 32 -8.24 16.99 -9.35
C GLU A 32 -7.73 15.93 -8.35
N LYS A 33 -8.32 14.73 -8.36
CA LYS A 33 -7.98 13.64 -7.45
C LYS A 33 -7.21 12.53 -8.14
N ALA A 34 -6.21 12.01 -7.43
CA ALA A 34 -5.42 10.85 -7.83
C ALA A 34 -5.77 9.64 -6.96
N TYR A 35 -5.90 8.46 -7.59
CA TYR A 35 -6.30 7.21 -6.96
C TYR A 35 -5.28 6.12 -7.28
N ASN A 36 -5.05 5.24 -6.30
CA ASN A 36 -4.39 3.97 -6.58
C ASN A 36 -5.45 2.94 -6.99
N VAL A 37 -5.12 2.17 -8.02
CA VAL A 37 -5.90 1.02 -8.46
C VAL A 37 -5.32 -0.22 -7.79
N PHE A 38 -6.17 -1.03 -7.17
CA PHE A 38 -5.79 -2.29 -6.55
C PHE A 38 -6.30 -3.43 -7.40
N TRP A 39 -5.51 -4.49 -7.55
CA TRP A 39 -5.93 -5.66 -8.32
C TRP A 39 -6.31 -6.81 -7.39
N GLU A 40 -7.48 -7.37 -7.61
CA GLU A 40 -8.05 -8.50 -6.87
C GLU A 40 -8.47 -9.58 -7.86
N ASN A 41 -7.78 -10.73 -7.85
CA ASN A 41 -8.08 -11.87 -8.74
C ASN A 41 -8.26 -11.48 -10.22
N GLY A 42 -7.46 -10.52 -10.71
CA GLY A 42 -7.53 -10.04 -12.10
C GLY A 42 -8.56 -8.93 -12.35
N ASN A 43 -9.31 -8.50 -11.34
CA ASN A 43 -10.22 -7.36 -11.43
C ASN A 43 -9.62 -6.10 -10.80
N ALA A 44 -9.73 -4.97 -11.50
CA ALA A 44 -9.30 -3.68 -10.99
C ALA A 44 -10.36 -3.09 -10.05
N VAL A 45 -9.94 -2.72 -8.84
CA VAL A 45 -10.79 -2.10 -7.81
C VAL A 45 -10.19 -0.75 -7.44
N LEU A 46 -10.97 0.32 -7.63
CA LEU A 46 -10.60 1.66 -7.19
C LEU A 46 -10.88 1.81 -5.70
N LYS A 47 -9.87 2.20 -4.94
CA LYS A 47 -10.04 2.54 -3.52
C LYS A 47 -9.41 3.89 -3.25
N GLU A 48 -10.20 4.79 -2.68
CA GLU A 48 -9.70 6.07 -2.17
C GLU A 48 -8.75 5.74 -1.01
N ILE A 49 -7.50 6.17 -1.11
CA ILE A 49 -6.50 5.94 -0.08
C ILE A 49 -6.83 6.92 1.04
N SER A 50 -7.69 6.53 1.96
CA SER A 50 -8.04 7.42 3.07
C SER A 50 -6.86 7.56 4.03
N GLU A 51 -6.06 6.52 4.26
CA GLU A 51 -4.90 6.56 5.16
C GLU A 51 -3.83 5.56 4.68
N GLY A 52 -2.55 5.88 4.89
CA GLY A 52 -1.42 5.09 4.42
C GLY A 52 -1.40 3.65 4.92
N PHE A 53 -0.58 2.81 4.28
CA PHE A 53 -0.32 1.44 4.71
C PHE A 53 0.43 1.45 6.03
N LYS A 54 0.15 0.47 6.89
CA LYS A 54 0.91 0.27 8.11
C LYS A 54 1.66 -1.05 8.05
N PHE A 55 2.95 -0.97 8.35
CA PHE A 55 3.78 -2.13 8.50
C PHE A 55 3.43 -2.87 9.81
N PRO A 56 3.25 -4.21 9.82
CA PRO A 56 2.97 -4.93 11.05
C PRO A 56 4.18 -4.82 12.00
N THR A 57 3.92 -4.61 13.29
CA THR A 57 4.95 -4.23 14.28
C THR A 57 5.78 -5.43 14.76
N ASP A 58 5.68 -6.56 14.08
CA ASP A 58 6.24 -7.88 14.37
C ASP A 58 7.73 -8.03 13.96
N TRP A 59 8.52 -6.98 14.15
CA TRP A 59 10.00 -7.02 14.08
C TRP A 59 10.61 -7.34 12.70
N ARG A 60 9.87 -7.19 11.60
CA ARG A 60 10.43 -7.33 10.24
C ARG A 60 11.22 -6.07 9.81
N GLN A 61 12.30 -5.79 10.53
CA GLN A 61 13.16 -4.61 10.30
C GLN A 61 13.69 -4.55 8.86
N TRP A 62 13.89 -5.70 8.21
CA TRP A 62 14.39 -5.78 6.84
C TRP A 62 13.41 -5.17 5.83
N GLU A 63 12.08 -5.32 6.02
CA GLU A 63 11.08 -4.72 5.13
C GLU A 63 11.03 -3.19 5.29
N TYR A 64 11.23 -2.69 6.51
CA TYR A 64 11.39 -1.24 6.75
C TYR A 64 12.64 -0.68 6.05
N GLN A 65 13.77 -1.38 6.12
CA GLN A 65 14.99 -1.00 5.40
C GLN A 65 14.79 -1.05 3.88
N MET A 66 14.06 -2.05 3.37
CA MET A 66 13.68 -2.09 1.96
C MET A 66 12.81 -0.90 1.55
N LEU A 67 11.81 -0.53 2.33
CA LEU A 67 10.97 0.64 2.06
C LEU A 67 11.76 1.95 2.10
N LEU A 68 12.71 2.08 3.04
CA LEU A 68 13.64 3.22 3.09
C LEU A 68 14.48 3.31 1.82
N ALA A 69 15.10 2.19 1.41
CA ALA A 69 15.91 2.12 0.19
C ALA A 69 15.07 2.42 -1.05
N ALA A 70 13.89 1.82 -1.16
CA ALA A 70 12.97 2.02 -2.27
C ALA A 70 12.50 3.48 -2.37
N LYS A 71 12.16 4.11 -1.23
CA LYS A 71 11.81 5.54 -1.17
C LYS A 71 12.96 6.42 -1.63
N SER A 72 14.17 6.18 -1.13
CA SER A 72 15.35 6.99 -1.47
C SER A 72 15.75 6.83 -2.94
N GLY A 73 15.61 5.63 -3.51
CA GLY A 73 15.94 5.32 -4.90
C GLY A 73 14.80 5.52 -5.89
N GLN A 74 13.62 5.93 -5.44
CA GLN A 74 12.38 5.94 -6.23
C GLN A 74 12.09 4.60 -6.94
N MET A 75 12.45 3.50 -6.28
CA MET A 75 12.25 2.15 -6.81
C MET A 75 10.78 1.76 -6.73
N LYS A 76 10.38 0.89 -7.65
CA LYS A 76 9.06 0.28 -7.63
C LYS A 76 9.00 -0.79 -6.54
N VAL A 77 7.88 -0.83 -5.84
CA VAL A 77 7.54 -1.86 -4.87
C VAL A 77 6.23 -2.51 -5.26
N GLU A 78 6.18 -3.84 -5.17
CA GLU A 78 4.93 -4.60 -5.17
C GLU A 78 4.52 -4.87 -3.72
N LEU A 79 3.28 -4.51 -3.38
CA LEU A 79 2.67 -4.79 -2.08
C LEU A 79 1.56 -5.82 -2.25
N GLU A 80 1.65 -6.90 -1.48
CA GLU A 80 0.53 -7.81 -1.27
C GLU A 80 -0.16 -7.44 0.04
N LEU A 81 -1.47 -7.17 -0.05
CA LEU A 81 -2.27 -6.61 1.02
C LEU A 81 -3.46 -7.52 1.31
N GLU A 82 -3.79 -7.69 2.57
CA GLU A 82 -5.04 -8.30 2.99
C GLU A 82 -5.96 -7.24 3.59
N LEU A 83 -7.25 -7.32 3.30
CA LEU A 83 -8.22 -6.48 3.99
C LEU A 83 -8.30 -6.90 5.47
N GLY A 84 -8.07 -5.95 6.37
CA GLY A 84 -8.25 -6.15 7.81
C GLY A 84 -9.68 -6.61 8.14
N ASN A 85 -9.82 -7.28 9.28
CA ASN A 85 -11.07 -7.91 9.70
C ASN A 85 -12.22 -6.86 9.77
N PRO A 86 -13.39 -7.12 9.15
CA PRO A 86 -14.51 -6.18 9.14
C PRO A 86 -15.17 -5.94 10.52
N ASN A 87 -14.72 -6.65 11.56
CA ASN A 87 -15.16 -6.48 12.95
C ASN A 87 -14.36 -5.43 13.72
N GLU A 88 -13.35 -4.78 13.12
CA GLU A 88 -12.85 -3.51 13.66
C GLU A 88 -13.99 -2.48 13.57
N THR A 89 -14.39 -1.96 14.73
CA THR A 89 -15.62 -1.18 14.96
C THR A 89 -15.61 0.20 14.28
N ASP A 90 -14.55 0.50 13.52
CA ASP A 90 -14.35 1.74 12.80
C ASP A 90 -14.72 1.53 11.31
N VAL A 91 -16.03 1.52 11.04
CA VAL A 91 -16.64 1.26 9.72
C VAL A 91 -16.15 2.24 8.63
N THR A 92 -15.48 3.31 9.02
CA THR A 92 -14.86 4.33 8.16
C THR A 92 -13.40 4.07 7.78
N LYS A 93 -12.73 3.08 8.39
CA LYS A 93 -11.29 2.81 8.18
C LYS A 93 -11.06 1.34 7.85
N LYS A 94 -11.22 0.98 6.57
CA LYS A 94 -10.76 -0.33 6.08
C LYS A 94 -9.22 -0.31 6.04
N THR A 95 -8.59 -0.77 7.11
CA THR A 95 -7.13 -0.88 7.21
C THR A 95 -6.66 -2.06 6.35
N PHE A 96 -5.69 -1.82 5.45
CA PHE A 96 -5.00 -2.91 4.77
C PHE A 96 -3.87 -3.43 5.65
N SER A 97 -3.88 -4.73 5.89
CA SER A 97 -2.78 -5.43 6.52
C SER A 97 -1.78 -5.84 5.44
N LEU A 98 -0.59 -5.28 5.51
CA LEU A 98 0.50 -5.65 4.62
C LEU A 98 0.94 -7.10 4.90
N GLN A 99 0.96 -7.93 3.85
CA GLN A 99 1.39 -9.33 3.93
C GLN A 99 2.85 -9.49 3.49
N LYS A 100 3.21 -8.83 2.39
CA LYS A 100 4.52 -8.95 1.76
C LYS A 100 4.90 -7.69 0.98
N ILE A 101 6.18 -7.34 1.03
CA ILE A 101 6.81 -6.34 0.15
C ILE A 101 7.85 -7.04 -0.73
N SER A 102 7.86 -6.68 -2.01
CA SER A 102 8.95 -7.04 -2.94
C SER A 102 9.37 -5.81 -3.74
N LEU A 103 10.65 -5.75 -4.12
CA LEU A 103 11.10 -4.79 -5.14
C LEU A 103 10.66 -5.33 -6.52
N ALA A 104 10.12 -4.44 -7.36
CA ALA A 104 9.68 -4.73 -8.72
C ALA A 104 10.70 -4.23 -9.75
#